data_AF-A0A9D7YBG6-F1
#
_entry.id   AF-A0A9D7YBG6-F1
#
_cell.length_a   1.000
_cell.length_b   1.000
_cell.length_c   1.000
_cell.angle_alpha   90.00
_cell.angle_beta   90.00
_cell.angle_gamma   90.00
#
_symmetry.space_group_name_H-M   'P 1'
#
loop_
_entity.id
_entity.type
_entity.pdbx_description
1 polymer ?
#
loop_
_entity_poly.entity_id
_entity_poly.type
_entity_poly.pdbx_seq_one_letter_code
_entity_poly.pdbx_strand_id
1 'polypeptide(L)'
;MALTSIEGDCYNREHSTPQSWFSSASPMVSDAHHIFPTDGKVNGMRNNYPYGEVTSATFTSLNGGKLGTGINNFGYTSTVFEPINEYKGDFARAALYMAVRYEDQIISQNWSNKGNGDDVFLSTADEPIAATRQLQIYDDWFIKLLYKWHTQDPVSQKEIDRNNVIYAQLITDGASTKKQGNRNPFIDHPEFVAAIWGSSCLSVLPVTIIDFTAQKNNNAALLNWK
;
A
#
# COMPACT_ATOMS: atom_id res chain seq x y z
N MET A 1 8.22 -11.67 -19.61
CA MET A 1 9.11 -10.77 -18.85
C MET A 1 10.35 -11.60 -18.49
N ALA A 2 11.56 -11.11 -18.74
CA ALA A 2 12.78 -11.91 -18.60
C ALA A 2 13.06 -12.15 -17.10
N LEU A 3 12.79 -13.36 -16.62
CA LEU A 3 13.20 -13.82 -15.30
C LEU A 3 14.70 -14.13 -15.38
N THR A 4 15.53 -13.32 -14.72
CA THR A 4 16.97 -13.60 -14.63
C THR A 4 17.25 -14.51 -13.44
N SER A 5 18.27 -15.35 -13.54
CA SER A 5 18.67 -16.25 -12.44
C SER A 5 19.59 -15.58 -11.42
N ILE A 6 20.14 -14.41 -11.74
CA ILE A 6 21.17 -13.69 -11.00
C ILE A 6 20.71 -12.23 -10.76
N GLU A 7 20.94 -11.71 -9.56
CA GLU A 7 20.73 -10.28 -9.23
C GLU A 7 21.81 -9.40 -9.88
N GLY A 8 21.41 -8.22 -10.34
CA GLY A 8 22.27 -7.25 -11.02
C GLY A 8 22.33 -7.40 -12.55
N ASP A 9 21.65 -8.42 -13.10
CA ASP A 9 21.69 -8.73 -14.54
C ASP A 9 20.78 -7.80 -15.37
N CYS A 10 19.61 -7.44 -14.84
CA CYS A 10 18.71 -6.51 -15.52
C CYS A 10 17.83 -5.70 -14.58
N TYR A 11 17.33 -4.57 -15.10
CA TYR A 11 16.28 -3.78 -14.47
C TYR A 11 14.91 -4.22 -14.97
N ASN A 12 13.94 -4.22 -14.06
CA ASN A 12 12.55 -4.50 -14.34
C ASN A 12 11.62 -3.46 -13.68
N ARG A 13 10.36 -3.44 -14.11
CA ARG A 13 9.29 -2.62 -13.52
C ARG A 13 8.48 -3.50 -12.57
N GLU A 14 8.54 -3.18 -11.29
CA GLU A 14 7.74 -3.78 -10.23
C GLU A 14 6.37 -3.14 -10.21
N HIS A 15 5.31 -3.94 -10.27
CA HIS A 15 3.96 -3.48 -9.94
C HIS A 15 3.70 -3.82 -8.48
N SER A 16 3.85 -2.83 -7.60
CA SER A 16 3.74 -3.02 -6.14
C SER A 16 2.42 -3.68 -5.75
N THR A 17 1.31 -3.32 -6.42
CA THR A 17 0.13 -4.17 -6.53
C THR A 17 0.31 -5.11 -7.74
N PRO A 18 0.44 -6.43 -7.57
CA PRO A 18 0.70 -7.37 -8.66
C PRO A 18 -0.29 -7.27 -9.81
N GLN A 19 0.22 -7.28 -11.05
CA GLN A 19 -0.62 -7.22 -12.24
C GLN A 19 -1.62 -8.38 -12.34
N SER A 20 -1.26 -9.55 -11.81
CA SER A 20 -2.16 -10.72 -11.81
C SER A 20 -3.43 -10.47 -10.98
N TRP A 21 -3.37 -9.60 -9.97
CA TRP A 21 -4.54 -9.28 -9.13
C TRP A 21 -5.60 -8.44 -9.86
N PHE A 22 -5.21 -7.74 -10.93
CA PHE A 22 -6.12 -6.94 -11.76
C PHE A 22 -6.06 -7.34 -13.23
N SER A 23 -5.58 -8.55 -13.53
CA SER A 23 -5.51 -9.12 -14.89
C SER A 23 -4.78 -8.23 -15.90
N SER A 24 -3.74 -7.48 -15.47
CA SER A 24 -3.02 -6.50 -16.29
C SER A 24 -3.92 -5.45 -16.96
N ALA A 25 -5.11 -5.19 -16.40
CA ALA A 25 -6.07 -4.26 -16.97
C ALA A 25 -5.58 -2.80 -16.93
N SER A 26 -5.95 -2.05 -17.97
CA SER A 26 -5.78 -0.61 -18.06
C SER A 26 -6.90 0.11 -17.28
N PRO A 27 -6.63 1.26 -16.62
CA PRO A 27 -5.37 2.02 -16.62
C PRO A 27 -4.33 1.55 -15.58
N MET A 28 -4.69 0.64 -14.67
CA MET A 28 -3.87 0.22 -13.53
C MET A 28 -2.49 -0.29 -13.96
N VAL A 29 -2.40 -1.07 -15.04
CA VAL A 29 -1.13 -1.64 -15.53
C VAL A 29 -0.07 -0.60 -15.88
N SER A 30 -0.50 0.63 -16.18
CA SER A 30 0.37 1.74 -16.60
C SER A 30 0.45 2.88 -15.58
N ASP A 31 -0.24 2.77 -14.45
CA ASP A 31 -0.23 3.82 -13.43
C ASP A 31 1.13 3.85 -12.72
N ALA A 32 1.88 4.93 -12.99
CA ALA A 32 3.20 5.11 -12.46
C ALA A 32 3.21 5.24 -10.93
N HIS A 33 2.12 5.58 -10.24
CA HIS A 33 2.14 5.73 -8.77
C HIS A 33 2.48 4.44 -8.03
N HIS A 34 2.25 3.28 -8.64
CA HIS A 34 2.54 1.97 -8.03
C HIS A 34 3.61 1.15 -8.79
N ILE A 35 4.24 1.73 -9.81
CA ILE A 35 5.29 1.08 -10.61
C ILE A 35 6.68 1.55 -10.19
N PHE A 36 7.54 0.64 -9.71
CA PHE A 36 8.87 0.97 -9.19
C PHE A 36 9.97 0.27 -9.98
N PRO A 37 11.16 0.88 -10.14
CA PRO A 37 12.32 0.18 -10.68
C PRO A 37 12.78 -0.89 -9.69
N THR A 38 13.11 -2.07 -10.19
CA THR A 38 13.58 -3.19 -9.37
C THR A 38 14.57 -4.04 -10.15
N ASP A 39 15.32 -4.87 -9.45
CA ASP A 39 16.13 -5.93 -10.05
C ASP A 39 15.24 -7.05 -10.62
N GLY A 40 15.60 -7.59 -11.79
CA GLY A 40 14.82 -8.62 -12.47
C GLY A 40 14.66 -9.93 -11.68
N LYS A 41 15.70 -10.36 -10.95
CA LYS A 41 15.66 -11.54 -10.10
C LYS A 41 14.80 -11.27 -8.86
N VAL A 42 14.96 -10.11 -8.22
CA VAL A 42 14.15 -9.73 -7.05
C VAL A 42 12.66 -9.64 -7.39
N ASN A 43 12.31 -9.03 -8.52
CA ASN A 43 10.93 -9.03 -9.04
C ASN A 43 10.41 -10.46 -9.25
N GLY A 44 11.21 -11.30 -9.91
CA GLY A 44 10.87 -12.70 -10.15
C GLY A 44 10.66 -13.50 -8.86
N MET A 45 11.45 -13.24 -7.83
CA MET A 45 11.30 -13.86 -6.51
C MET A 45 10.06 -13.34 -5.77
N ARG A 46 9.78 -12.04 -5.83
CA ARG A 46 8.58 -11.45 -5.22
C ARG A 46 7.29 -11.97 -5.85
N ASN A 47 7.30 -12.25 -7.16
CA ASN A 47 6.17 -12.81 -7.89
C ASN A 47 4.88 -11.99 -7.65
N ASN A 48 3.81 -12.64 -7.21
CA ASN A 48 2.54 -12.02 -6.87
C ASN A 48 2.26 -12.10 -5.35
N TYR A 49 3.28 -12.36 -4.54
CA TYR A 49 3.11 -12.45 -3.09
C TYR A 49 2.82 -11.07 -2.49
N PRO A 50 1.95 -11.00 -1.48
CA PRO A 50 1.66 -9.75 -0.80
C PRO A 50 2.88 -9.25 -0.05
N TYR A 51 2.94 -7.94 0.19
CA TYR A 51 3.95 -7.38 1.05
C TYR A 51 3.65 -7.74 2.51
N GLY A 52 4.71 -8.00 3.29
CA GLY A 52 4.62 -8.37 4.69
C GLY A 52 5.99 -8.38 5.35
N GLU A 53 6.04 -8.67 6.64
CA GLU A 53 7.29 -8.82 7.39
C GLU A 53 7.63 -10.32 7.50
N VAL A 54 8.88 -10.70 7.23
CA VAL A 54 9.29 -12.10 7.14
C VAL A 54 9.88 -12.57 8.47
N THR A 55 9.31 -13.63 9.05
CA THR A 55 9.89 -14.30 10.23
C THR A 55 10.94 -15.35 9.88
N SER A 56 10.83 -16.00 8.72
CA SER A 56 11.76 -17.03 8.26
C SER A 56 11.93 -16.91 6.74
N ALA A 57 13.10 -16.42 6.32
CA ALA A 57 13.39 -16.16 4.92
C ALA A 57 13.74 -17.45 4.16
N THR A 58 13.08 -17.66 3.02
CA THR A 58 13.44 -18.66 2.01
C THR A 58 14.34 -18.06 0.93
N PHE A 59 14.32 -16.74 0.79
CA PHE A 59 15.23 -15.97 -0.05
C PHE A 59 15.54 -14.62 0.61
N THR A 60 16.76 -14.14 0.43
CA THR A 60 17.19 -12.79 0.81
C THR A 60 18.00 -12.22 -0.33
N SER A 61 17.58 -11.07 -0.86
CA SER A 61 18.28 -10.37 -1.92
C SER A 61 19.59 -9.76 -1.43
N LEU A 62 20.46 -9.37 -2.35
CA LEU A 62 21.74 -8.73 -2.04
C LEU A 62 21.57 -7.41 -1.27
N ASN A 63 20.46 -6.70 -1.49
CA ASN A 63 20.12 -5.48 -0.76
C ASN A 63 19.30 -5.72 0.52
N GLY A 64 18.93 -6.97 0.84
CA GLY A 64 18.31 -7.33 2.11
C GLY A 64 16.78 -7.46 2.10
N GLY A 65 16.12 -7.33 0.94
CA GLY A 65 14.72 -7.72 0.77
C GLY A 65 14.56 -9.23 0.94
N LYS A 66 13.42 -9.68 1.47
CA LYS A 66 13.23 -11.09 1.86
C LYS A 66 11.95 -11.65 1.28
N LEU A 67 11.98 -12.91 0.88
CA LEU A 67 10.79 -13.71 0.67
C LEU A 67 10.74 -14.79 1.75
N GLY A 68 9.58 -15.05 2.32
CA GLY A 68 9.44 -16.13 3.29
C GLY A 68 8.11 -16.12 4.02
N THR A 69 8.06 -16.88 5.12
CA THR A 69 6.89 -16.96 5.98
C THR A 69 6.64 -15.63 6.67
N GLY A 70 5.41 -15.13 6.60
CA GLY A 70 4.97 -13.91 7.27
C GLY A 70 5.01 -14.04 8.79
N ILE A 71 5.42 -12.97 9.47
CA ILE A 71 5.29 -12.86 10.92
C ILE A 71 3.82 -12.69 11.31
N ASN A 72 3.39 -13.36 12.37
CA ASN A 72 2.03 -13.23 12.89
C ASN A 72 1.81 -11.94 13.70
N ASN A 73 2.18 -10.77 13.15
CA ASN A 73 1.98 -9.49 13.83
C ASN A 73 0.54 -9.00 13.72
N PHE A 74 -0.15 -9.34 12.62
CA PHE A 74 -1.53 -8.90 12.34
C PHE A 74 -2.46 -10.02 11.85
N GLY A 75 -2.08 -11.29 12.00
CA GLY A 75 -2.94 -12.44 11.66
C GLY A 75 -2.58 -13.20 10.38
N TYR A 76 -1.76 -12.63 9.49
CA TYR A 76 -1.35 -13.27 8.22
C TYR A 76 0.06 -13.87 8.31
N THR A 77 0.19 -15.17 8.07
CA THR A 77 1.45 -15.92 8.22
C THR A 77 1.90 -16.67 6.96
N SER A 78 1.15 -16.57 5.87
CA SER A 78 1.51 -17.19 4.59
C SER A 78 2.73 -16.50 3.97
N THR A 79 3.12 -16.92 2.76
CA THR A 79 4.29 -16.36 2.09
C THR A 79 4.10 -14.88 1.78
N VAL A 80 5.03 -14.05 2.25
CA VAL A 80 5.09 -12.61 1.99
C VAL A 80 6.46 -12.22 1.43
N PHE A 81 6.51 -11.05 0.79
CA PHE A 81 7.77 -10.37 0.49
C PHE A 81 7.96 -9.16 1.41
N GLU A 82 9.10 -9.08 2.09
CA GLU A 82 9.51 -7.94 2.91
C GLU A 82 10.52 -7.08 2.13
N PRO A 83 10.16 -5.85 1.73
CA PRO A 83 11.11 -4.91 1.16
C PRO A 83 12.04 -4.37 2.26
N ILE A 84 13.16 -3.78 1.84
CA ILE A 84 14.03 -3.03 2.75
C ILE A 84 13.29 -1.85 3.38
N ASN A 85 13.78 -1.39 4.53
CA ASN A 85 13.06 -0.41 5.35
C ASN A 85 12.79 0.92 4.61
N GLU A 86 13.71 1.33 3.73
CA GLU A 86 13.68 2.59 2.96
C GLU A 86 12.61 2.62 1.85
N TYR A 87 11.88 1.53 1.66
CA TYR A 87 10.77 1.42 0.70
C TYR A 87 9.46 0.98 1.35
N LYS A 88 9.44 0.69 2.65
CA LYS A 88 8.23 0.21 3.33
C LYS A 88 7.13 1.27 3.29
N GLY A 89 7.48 2.53 3.52
CA GLY A 89 6.56 3.67 3.45
C GLY A 89 6.11 3.97 2.03
N ASP A 90 7.01 3.92 1.06
CA ASP A 90 6.71 4.08 -0.37
C ASP A 90 5.63 3.08 -0.82
N PHE A 91 5.85 1.79 -0.55
CA PHE A 91 4.91 0.75 -0.94
C PHE A 91 3.60 0.83 -0.17
N ALA A 92 3.63 1.27 1.09
CA ALA A 92 2.40 1.53 1.84
C ALA A 92 1.57 2.64 1.19
N ARG A 93 2.17 3.80 0.88
CA ARG A 93 1.46 4.91 0.22
C ARG A 93 1.03 4.57 -1.21
N ALA A 94 1.77 3.71 -1.91
CA ALA A 94 1.35 3.21 -3.22
C ALA A 94 0.13 2.28 -3.12
N ALA A 95 0.10 1.36 -2.16
CA ALA A 95 -1.05 0.47 -1.94
C ALA A 95 -2.29 1.25 -1.47
N LEU A 96 -2.14 2.19 -0.52
CA LEU A 96 -3.24 3.05 -0.07
C LEU A 96 -3.78 3.92 -1.20
N TYR A 97 -2.91 4.42 -2.09
CA TYR A 97 -3.33 5.08 -3.32
C TYR A 97 -4.16 4.16 -4.22
N MET A 98 -3.73 2.91 -4.41
CA MET A 98 -4.48 1.94 -5.22
C MET A 98 -5.87 1.67 -4.64
N ALA A 99 -5.99 1.58 -3.31
CA ALA A 99 -7.27 1.42 -2.63
C ALA A 99 -8.26 2.53 -2.98
N VAL A 100 -7.84 3.79 -2.86
CA VAL A 100 -8.74 4.93 -3.10
C VAL A 100 -8.94 5.21 -4.58
N ARG A 101 -7.89 5.09 -5.40
CA ARG A 101 -7.96 5.42 -6.83
C ARG A 101 -8.83 4.43 -7.60
N TYR A 102 -8.79 3.16 -7.22
CA TYR A 102 -9.34 2.03 -7.96
C TYR A 102 -10.34 1.21 -7.17
N GLU A 103 -10.96 1.78 -6.12
CA GLU A 103 -11.99 1.15 -5.29
C GLU A 103 -13.06 0.45 -6.14
N ASP A 104 -13.66 1.19 -7.09
CA ASP A 104 -14.69 0.65 -7.99
C ASP A 104 -14.18 -0.53 -8.82
N GLN A 105 -12.93 -0.51 -9.29
CA GLN A 105 -12.34 -1.59 -10.08
C GLN A 105 -11.99 -2.80 -9.21
N ILE A 106 -11.51 -2.59 -7.99
CA ILE A 106 -11.23 -3.67 -7.02
C ILE A 106 -12.51 -4.47 -6.78
N ILE A 107 -13.62 -3.78 -6.54
CA ILE A 107 -14.94 -4.38 -6.30
C ILE A 107 -15.49 -5.02 -7.58
N SER A 108 -15.64 -4.24 -8.66
CA SER A 108 -16.32 -4.70 -9.88
C SER A 108 -15.56 -5.79 -10.64
N GLN A 109 -14.23 -5.83 -10.52
CA GLN A 109 -13.38 -6.86 -11.14
C GLN A 109 -12.97 -7.97 -10.17
N ASN A 110 -13.48 -7.94 -8.93
CA ASN A 110 -13.30 -8.95 -7.90
C ASN A 110 -11.83 -9.34 -7.67
N TRP A 111 -11.00 -8.37 -7.27
CA TRP A 111 -9.56 -8.61 -7.07
C TRP A 111 -9.27 -9.58 -5.92
N SER A 112 -10.20 -9.74 -4.98
CA SER A 112 -10.15 -10.77 -3.92
C SER A 112 -10.30 -12.20 -4.45
N ASN A 113 -10.54 -12.42 -5.75
CA ASN A 113 -10.57 -13.77 -6.34
C ASN A 113 -9.49 -13.94 -7.43
N LYS A 114 -8.28 -13.45 -7.14
CA LYS A 114 -7.15 -13.42 -8.10
C LYS A 114 -5.86 -13.98 -7.49
N GLY A 115 -5.93 -15.21 -6.99
CA GLY A 115 -4.80 -15.88 -6.34
C GLY A 115 -4.46 -15.17 -5.03
N ASN A 116 -3.21 -14.74 -4.85
CA ASN A 116 -2.79 -14.01 -3.64
C ASN A 116 -3.49 -12.65 -3.42
N GLY A 117 -4.33 -12.18 -4.34
CA GLY A 117 -5.22 -11.05 -4.08
C GLY A 117 -6.28 -11.37 -3.01
N ASP A 118 -6.72 -12.63 -2.91
CA ASP A 118 -7.66 -13.11 -1.88
C ASP A 118 -7.13 -12.91 -0.45
N ASP A 119 -5.80 -12.97 -0.31
CA ASP A 119 -5.14 -12.76 0.96
C ASP A 119 -5.14 -11.29 1.42
N VAL A 120 -5.42 -10.34 0.51
CA VAL A 120 -5.19 -8.90 0.73
C VAL A 120 -6.46 -8.07 0.61
N PHE A 121 -7.37 -8.41 -0.30
CA PHE A 121 -8.60 -7.65 -0.53
C PHE A 121 -9.78 -8.27 0.20
N LEU A 122 -10.65 -7.44 0.76
CA LEU A 122 -11.95 -7.90 1.24
C LEU A 122 -12.82 -8.32 0.05
N SER A 123 -13.55 -9.42 0.21
CA SER A 123 -14.54 -9.83 -0.76
C SER A 123 -15.88 -9.11 -0.52
N THR A 124 -16.74 -9.10 -1.53
CA THR A 124 -18.12 -8.59 -1.38
C THR A 124 -18.95 -9.34 -0.33
N ALA A 125 -18.50 -10.54 0.10
CA ALA A 125 -19.16 -11.30 1.17
C ALA A 125 -18.65 -10.91 2.57
N ASP A 126 -17.45 -10.34 2.66
CA ASP A 126 -16.88 -9.80 3.90
C ASP A 126 -17.45 -8.42 4.22
N GLU A 127 -17.96 -7.73 3.20
CA GLU A 127 -18.73 -6.50 3.32
C GLU A 127 -20.17 -6.79 3.77
N PRO A 128 -20.61 -6.33 4.96
CA PRO A 128 -22.02 -6.36 5.31
C PRO A 128 -22.76 -5.50 4.29
N ILE A 129 -23.60 -6.11 3.44
CA ILE A 129 -24.39 -5.46 2.37
C ILE A 129 -25.23 -4.24 2.87
N ALA A 130 -25.36 -4.04 4.18
CA ALA A 130 -26.02 -2.90 4.81
C ALA A 130 -25.08 -1.72 5.21
N ALA A 131 -23.76 -1.89 5.16
CA ALA A 131 -22.80 -0.82 5.45
C ALA A 131 -22.56 -0.01 4.17
N THR A 132 -23.14 1.19 4.13
CA THR A 132 -22.82 2.25 3.17
C THR A 132 -21.32 2.38 2.92
N ARG A 133 -20.84 1.96 1.74
CA ARG A 133 -19.59 2.38 1.05
C ARG A 133 -18.46 2.82 2.00
N GLN A 134 -17.95 1.91 2.83
CA GLN A 134 -16.77 2.22 3.64
C GLN A 134 -15.50 1.97 2.82
N LEU A 135 -14.57 2.93 2.88
CA LEU A 135 -13.31 3.05 2.13
C LEU A 135 -12.28 1.93 2.45
N GLN A 136 -12.71 0.82 3.02
CA GLN A 136 -11.84 -0.27 3.44
C GLN A 136 -11.99 -1.42 2.45
N ILE A 137 -11.11 -1.46 1.43
CA ILE A 137 -11.07 -2.55 0.43
C ILE A 137 -10.02 -3.63 0.73
N TYR A 138 -9.14 -3.36 1.68
CA TYR A 138 -8.08 -4.26 2.10
C TYR A 138 -8.47 -4.95 3.41
N ASP A 139 -8.00 -6.18 3.58
CA ASP A 139 -8.10 -6.90 4.84
C ASP A 139 -7.41 -6.12 5.97
N ASP A 140 -7.99 -6.26 7.16
CA ASP A 140 -7.55 -5.67 8.41
C ASP A 140 -6.05 -5.86 8.67
N TRP A 141 -5.50 -7.06 8.40
CA TRP A 141 -4.08 -7.32 8.64
C TRP A 141 -3.19 -6.45 7.73
N PHE A 142 -3.61 -6.27 6.48
CA PHE A 142 -2.83 -5.56 5.48
C PHE A 142 -2.91 -4.06 5.75
N ILE A 143 -4.09 -3.51 6.07
CA ILE A 143 -4.22 -2.11 6.49
C ILE A 143 -3.36 -1.78 7.70
N LYS A 144 -3.33 -2.65 8.73
CA LYS A 144 -2.48 -2.45 9.90
C LYS A 144 -0.99 -2.46 9.56
N LEU A 145 -0.57 -3.32 8.63
CA LEU A 145 0.79 -3.34 8.09
C LEU A 145 1.10 -2.04 7.34
N LEU A 146 0.24 -1.61 6.41
CA LEU A 146 0.45 -0.39 5.63
C LEU A 146 0.53 0.84 6.54
N TYR A 147 -0.35 0.93 7.54
CA TYR A 147 -0.32 2.00 8.53
C TYR A 147 0.99 2.00 9.32
N LYS A 148 1.41 0.83 9.83
CA LYS A 148 2.70 0.68 10.53
C LYS A 148 3.85 1.18 9.65
N TRP A 149 3.95 0.69 8.42
CA TRP A 149 5.03 1.06 7.51
C TRP A 149 5.00 2.54 7.13
N HIS A 150 3.82 3.11 6.89
CA HIS A 150 3.64 4.54 6.66
C HIS A 150 4.17 5.39 7.82
N THR A 151 3.95 4.97 9.07
CA THR A 151 4.45 5.70 10.26
C THR A 151 5.94 5.51 10.51
N GLN A 152 6.50 4.34 10.17
CA GLN A 152 7.90 4.02 10.41
C GLN A 152 8.84 4.56 9.33
N ASP A 153 8.32 4.75 8.11
CA ASP A 153 9.04 5.31 6.97
C ASP A 153 8.24 6.50 6.39
N PRO A 154 8.40 7.71 6.98
CA PRO A 154 7.70 8.92 6.54
C PRO A 154 8.01 9.30 5.09
N VAL A 155 7.19 10.18 4.52
CA VAL A 155 7.37 10.65 3.14
C VAL A 155 8.77 11.24 2.96
N SER A 156 9.49 10.72 1.97
CA SER A 156 10.85 11.13 1.62
C SER A 156 10.88 12.14 0.47
N GLN A 157 11.98 12.88 0.32
CA GLN A 157 12.16 13.78 -0.83
C GLN A 157 12.09 13.03 -2.17
N LYS A 158 12.63 11.80 -2.21
CA LYS A 158 12.54 10.87 -3.35
C LYS A 158 11.09 10.68 -3.81
N GLU A 159 10.17 10.49 -2.88
CA GLU A 159 8.75 10.30 -3.19
C GLU A 159 8.08 11.60 -3.65
N ILE A 160 8.39 12.73 -3.02
CA ILE A 160 7.88 14.05 -3.43
C ILE A 160 8.30 14.36 -4.87
N ASP A 161 9.58 14.19 -5.18
CA ASP A 161 10.13 14.41 -6.53
C ASP A 161 9.45 13.49 -7.55
N ARG A 162 9.31 12.21 -7.21
CA ARG A 162 8.62 11.23 -8.05
C ARG A 162 7.15 11.59 -8.27
N ASN A 163 6.42 12.01 -7.23
CA ASN A 163 5.01 12.41 -7.34
C ASN A 163 4.86 13.66 -8.25
N ASN A 164 5.77 14.62 -8.14
CA ASN A 164 5.82 15.80 -9.01
C ASN A 164 6.10 15.42 -10.47
N VAL A 165 7.05 14.52 -10.71
CA VAL A 165 7.36 14.03 -12.07
C VAL A 165 6.17 13.27 -12.64
N ILE A 166 5.54 12.36 -11.89
CA ILE A 166 4.38 11.60 -12.38
C ILE A 166 3.21 12.52 -12.74
N TYR A 167 2.97 13.57 -11.94
CA TYR A 167 1.96 14.56 -12.25
C TYR A 167 2.27 15.32 -13.56
N ALA A 168 3.53 15.76 -13.72
CA ALA A 168 3.92 16.62 -14.82
C ALA A 168 4.25 15.89 -16.13
N GLN A 169 4.68 14.62 -16.07
CA GLN A 169 5.29 13.90 -17.19
C GLN A 169 4.35 13.76 -18.38
N LEU A 170 4.90 14.04 -19.56
CA LEU A 170 4.29 13.77 -20.85
C LEU A 170 4.68 12.37 -21.31
N ILE A 171 3.70 11.53 -21.57
CA ILE A 171 3.84 10.16 -22.08
C ILE A 171 3.42 10.19 -23.55
N THR A 172 4.33 9.86 -24.45
CA THR A 172 4.05 9.80 -25.90
C THR A 172 4.09 8.34 -26.36
N ASP A 173 2.96 7.81 -26.84
CA ASP A 173 2.88 6.49 -27.50
C ASP A 173 2.49 6.65 -28.97
N GLY A 174 3.50 6.86 -29.83
CA GLY A 174 3.27 7.15 -31.25
C GLY A 174 2.89 8.62 -31.47
N ALA A 175 1.73 8.89 -32.06
CA ALA A 175 1.31 10.25 -32.43
C ALA A 175 0.58 11.03 -31.31
N SER A 176 0.29 10.40 -30.17
CA SER A 176 -0.46 11.03 -29.06
C SER A 176 0.43 11.24 -27.84
N THR A 177 0.37 12.43 -27.26
CA THR A 177 1.01 12.77 -25.99
C THR A 177 -0.05 12.98 -24.92
N LYS A 178 0.05 12.23 -23.81
CA LYS A 178 -0.87 12.29 -22.67
C LYS A 178 -0.09 12.46 -21.37
N LYS A 179 -0.67 13.13 -20.37
CA LYS A 179 -0.12 13.13 -19.01
C LYS A 179 -0.81 12.05 -18.19
N GLN A 180 -0.13 11.51 -17.18
CA GLN A 180 -0.86 10.82 -16.13
C GLN A 180 -1.71 11.82 -15.34
N GLY A 181 -1.10 12.96 -14.96
CA GLY A 181 -1.83 14.17 -14.55
C GLY A 181 -2.54 14.09 -13.20
N ASN A 182 -2.38 13.01 -12.44
CA ASN A 182 -2.88 12.88 -11.07
C ASN A 182 -1.73 12.67 -10.08
N ARG A 183 -1.98 12.99 -8.81
CA ARG A 183 -1.02 12.86 -7.71
C ARG A 183 -1.43 11.73 -6.77
N ASN A 184 -0.46 11.15 -6.07
CA ASN A 184 -0.74 10.32 -4.91
C ASN A 184 -1.00 11.25 -3.70
N PRO A 185 -2.25 11.32 -3.19
CA PRO A 185 -2.59 12.23 -2.11
C PRO A 185 -1.90 11.88 -0.80
N PHE A 186 -1.47 10.63 -0.60
CA PHE A 186 -0.79 10.18 0.62
C PHE A 186 0.70 10.55 0.66
N ILE A 187 1.26 10.98 -0.48
CA ILE A 187 2.58 11.61 -0.54
C ILE A 187 2.47 13.11 -0.24
N ASP A 188 1.43 13.77 -0.77
CA ASP A 188 1.22 15.21 -0.57
C ASP A 188 0.69 15.56 0.81
N HIS A 189 -0.18 14.69 1.33
CA HIS A 189 -0.93 14.82 2.57
C HIS A 189 -0.88 13.49 3.33
N PRO A 190 0.28 13.10 3.90
CA PRO A 190 0.43 11.85 4.64
C PRO A 190 -0.56 11.74 5.82
N GLU A 191 -1.01 12.86 6.39
CA GLU A 191 -2.03 12.91 7.44
C GLU A 191 -3.37 12.27 7.02
N PHE A 192 -3.67 12.16 5.72
CA PHE A 192 -4.88 11.51 5.23
C PHE A 192 -4.90 10.01 5.55
N VAL A 193 -3.74 9.36 5.71
CA VAL A 193 -3.70 7.95 6.11
C VAL A 193 -4.36 7.76 7.47
N ALA A 194 -4.03 8.61 8.45
CA ALA A 194 -4.65 8.59 9.76
C ALA A 194 -6.11 9.07 9.73
N ALA A 195 -6.46 10.04 8.87
CA ALA A 195 -7.84 10.50 8.75
C ALA A 195 -8.79 9.41 8.22
N ILE A 196 -8.31 8.56 7.30
CA ILE A 196 -9.13 7.53 6.65
C ILE A 196 -9.09 6.21 7.44
N TRP A 197 -7.90 5.71 7.79
CA TRP A 197 -7.72 4.38 8.41
C TRP A 197 -7.27 4.43 9.87
N GLY A 198 -7.13 5.63 10.45
CA GLY A 198 -6.72 5.78 11.84
C GLY A 198 -7.64 5.04 12.79
N SER A 199 -8.97 5.15 12.67
CA SER A 199 -9.89 4.43 13.57
C SER A 199 -9.75 2.91 13.51
N SER A 200 -9.50 2.34 12.32
CA SER A 200 -9.29 0.89 12.14
C SER A 200 -7.94 0.41 12.69
N CYS A 201 -6.95 1.31 12.81
CA CYS A 201 -5.60 0.99 13.30
C CYS A 201 -5.35 1.44 14.76
N LEU A 202 -6.08 2.43 15.26
CA LEU A 202 -5.90 3.08 16.56
C LEU A 202 -6.77 2.49 17.67
N SER A 203 -7.54 1.42 17.40
CA SER A 203 -8.18 0.62 18.45
C SER A 203 -7.17 -0.12 19.35
N VAL A 204 -5.86 -0.03 19.05
CA VAL A 204 -4.79 -0.75 19.74
C VAL A 204 -3.57 0.11 20.13
N LEU A 205 -3.52 1.40 19.80
CA LEU A 205 -2.45 2.28 20.30
C LEU A 205 -2.98 3.11 21.47
N PRO A 206 -2.37 3.08 22.66
CA PRO A 206 -2.71 4.02 23.71
C PRO A 206 -2.34 5.42 23.21
N VAL A 207 -3.32 6.17 22.71
CA VAL A 207 -3.19 7.61 22.56
C VAL A 207 -3.01 8.17 23.96
N THR A 208 -1.78 8.54 24.30
CA THR A 208 -1.53 9.33 25.49
C THR A 208 -2.01 10.74 25.16
N ILE A 209 -3.21 11.08 25.62
CA ILE A 209 -3.69 12.45 25.51
C ILE A 209 -2.90 13.28 26.53
N ILE A 210 -1.83 13.92 26.07
CA ILE A 210 -0.90 14.69 26.92
C ILE A 210 -1.51 16.01 27.42
N ASP A 211 -2.51 16.55 26.73
CA ASP A 211 -3.14 17.83 27.04
C ASP A 211 -4.66 17.79 26.86
N PHE A 212 -5.34 17.05 27.75
CA PHE A 212 -6.80 17.09 27.85
C PHE A 212 -7.23 17.49 29.25
N THR A 213 -8.08 18.52 29.31
CA THR A 213 -8.78 18.89 30.54
C THR A 213 -10.27 18.86 30.29
N ALA A 214 -10.98 18.04 31.06
CA ALA A 214 -12.43 18.06 31.17
C ALA A 214 -12.81 18.67 32.50
N GLN A 215 -13.62 19.73 32.46
CA GLN A 215 -14.18 20.35 33.65
C GLN A 215 -15.70 20.29 33.57
N LYS A 216 -16.34 19.78 34.63
CA LYS A 216 -17.79 19.90 34.79
C LYS A 216 -18.15 21.36 35.03
N ASN A 217 -19.00 21.91 34.17
CA ASN A 217 -19.56 23.26 34.29
C ASN A 217 -21.09 23.14 34.36
N ASN A 218 -21.64 23.14 35.59
CA ASN A 218 -23.05 22.86 35.86
C ASN A 218 -23.50 21.52 35.27
N ASN A 219 -24.42 21.55 34.31
CA ASN A 219 -24.94 20.38 33.60
C ASN A 219 -24.25 20.14 32.24
N ALA A 220 -23.13 20.83 31.97
CA ALA A 220 -22.32 20.65 30.78
C ALA A 220 -20.89 20.22 31.14
N ALA A 221 -20.20 19.61 30.18
CA ALA A 221 -18.76 19.38 30.25
C ALA A 221 -18.07 20.38 29.33
N LEU A 222 -17.13 21.15 29.87
CA LEU A 222 -16.20 21.94 29.07
C LEU A 222 -15.00 21.06 28.73
N LEU A 223 -14.79 20.85 27.43
CA LEU A 223 -13.67 20.08 26.90
C LEU A 223 -12.68 21.06 26.27
N ASN A 224 -11.45 21.06 26.76
CA ASN A 224 -10.38 21.87 26.20
C ASN A 224 -9.30 20.97 25.60
N TRP A 225 -8.92 21.30 24.36
CA TRP A 225 -7.78 20.75 23.64
C TRP A 225 -6.73 21.86 23.59
N LYS A 226 -5.48 21.60 23.98
CA LYS A 226 -4.37 22.54 23.77
C LYS A 226 -3.46 22.08 22.66
#